data_AF-A0A961NCS7-F1
#
_entry.id   AF-A0A961NCS7-F1
#
_cell.length_a   1.000
_cell.length_b   1.000
_cell.length_c   1.000
_cell.angle_alpha   90.00
_cell.angle_beta   90.00
_cell.angle_gamma   90.00
#
_symmetry.space_group_name_H-M   'P 1'
#
loop_
_entity.id
_entity.type
_entity.pdbx_description
1 polymer ?
#
loop_
_entity_poly.entity_id
_entity_poly.type
_entity_poly.pdbx_seq_one_letter_code
_entity_poly.pdbx_strand_id
1 'polypeptide(L)'
;MSGKRQASTLRVVTAEILDFLTVFLIGRYLIGAAAGLFGSGEAAFSFADWQGLALVFLIVAYFYLLSRTGGGTLWQRILKAKRH
;
A
#
# COMPACT_ATOMS: atom_id res chain seq x y z
N MET A 1 -20.62 -18.37 27.12
CA MET A 1 -19.40 -17.59 26.79
C MET A 1 -19.20 -17.62 25.28
N SER A 2 -19.47 -16.54 24.56
CA SER A 2 -19.03 -16.42 23.16
C SER A 2 -18.36 -15.06 23.00
N GLY A 3 -17.12 -14.98 23.49
CA GLY A 3 -16.27 -13.85 23.23
C GLY A 3 -15.94 -13.86 21.75
N LYS A 4 -16.63 -13.00 20.97
CA LYS A 4 -16.23 -12.68 19.60
C LYS A 4 -14.74 -12.37 19.65
N ARG A 5 -13.88 -13.25 19.14
CA ARG A 5 -12.43 -13.00 19.04
C ARG A 5 -12.27 -11.83 18.06
N GLN A 6 -12.35 -10.62 18.59
CA GLN A 6 -12.03 -9.42 17.87
C GLN A 6 -10.56 -9.57 17.49
N ALA A 7 -10.28 -9.65 16.19
CA ALA A 7 -8.91 -9.69 15.69
C ALA A 7 -8.15 -8.57 16.39
N SER A 8 -7.01 -8.90 17.01
CA SER A 8 -6.27 -7.92 17.80
C SER A 8 -5.95 -6.73 16.91
N THR A 9 -6.22 -5.51 17.40
CA THR A 9 -5.94 -4.25 16.69
C THR A 9 -4.52 -4.24 16.13
N LEU A 10 -3.57 -4.86 16.85
CA LEU A 10 -2.20 -5.07 16.40
C LEU A 10 -2.08 -5.81 15.05
N ARG A 11 -2.86 -6.87 14.80
CA ARG A 11 -2.83 -7.59 13.51
C ARG A 11 -3.33 -6.74 12.36
N VAL A 12 -4.33 -5.90 12.61
CA VAL A 12 -4.89 -4.99 11.62
C VAL A 12 -3.88 -3.89 11.29
N VAL A 13 -3.28 -3.29 12.31
CA VAL A 13 -2.25 -2.24 12.15
C VAL A 13 -0.99 -2.79 11.48
N THR A 14 -0.50 -3.97 11.88
CA THR A 14 0.66 -4.60 11.24
C THR A 14 0.39 -4.90 9.76
N ALA A 15 -0.83 -5.34 9.41
CA ALA A 15 -1.22 -5.55 8.02
C ALA A 15 -1.21 -4.24 7.22
N GLU A 16 -1.76 -3.16 7.76
CA GLU A 16 -1.78 -1.85 7.08
C GLU A 16 -0.37 -1.27 6.89
N ILE A 17 0.51 -1.43 7.88
CA ILE A 17 1.91 -1.02 7.77
C ILE A 17 2.63 -1.84 6.68
N LEU A 18 2.40 -3.15 6.63
CA LEU A 18 2.95 -4.03 5.59
C LEU A 18 2.44 -3.64 4.20
N ASP A 19 1.14 -3.37 4.07
CA ASP A 19 0.52 -2.88 2.82
C ASP A 19 1.15 -1.56 2.38
N PHE A 20 1.26 -0.59 3.31
CA PHE A 20 1.87 0.69 3.03
C PHE A 20 3.31 0.53 2.55
N LEU A 21 4.14 -0.24 3.26
CA LEU A 21 5.53 -0.49 2.88
C LEU A 21 5.63 -1.18 1.52
N THR A 22 4.76 -2.16 1.25
CA THR A 22 4.74 -2.89 -0.03
C THR A 22 4.42 -1.95 -1.19
N VAL A 23 3.36 -1.16 -1.07
CA VAL A 23 2.96 -0.20 -2.11
C VAL A 23 3.97 0.93 -2.25
N PHE A 24 4.55 1.39 -1.16
CA PHE A 24 5.59 2.42 -1.19
C PHE A 24 6.84 1.93 -1.93
N LEU A 25 7.33 0.73 -1.60
CA LEU A 25 8.53 0.14 -2.21
C LEU A 25 8.31 -0.23 -3.68
N ILE A 26 7.17 -0.82 -4.01
CA ILE A 26 6.83 -1.18 -5.39
C ILE A 26 6.54 0.08 -6.20
N GLY A 27 5.74 1.00 -5.65
CA GLY A 27 5.36 2.25 -6.30
C GLY A 27 6.56 3.12 -6.65
N ARG A 28 7.48 3.36 -5.70
CA ARG A 28 8.68 4.17 -5.98
C ARG A 28 9.53 3.55 -7.09
N TYR A 29 9.61 2.22 -7.13
CA TYR A 29 10.43 1.51 -8.11
C TYR A 29 9.78 1.55 -9.49
N LEU A 30 8.47 1.30 -9.58
CA LEU A 30 7.71 1.40 -10.83
C LEU A 30 7.73 2.82 -11.39
N ILE A 31 7.55 3.83 -10.55
CA ILE A 31 7.55 5.24 -10.97
C ILE A 31 8.96 5.67 -11.38
N GLY A 32 10.00 5.28 -10.63
CA GLY A 32 11.39 5.56 -11.01
C GLY A 32 11.81 4.85 -12.30
N ALA A 33 11.39 3.60 -12.50
CA ALA A 33 11.63 2.85 -13.73
C ALA A 33 10.88 3.48 -14.92
N ALA A 34 9.61 3.86 -14.74
CA ALA A 34 8.83 4.56 -15.76
C ALA A 34 9.46 5.92 -16.09
N ALA A 35 9.90 6.69 -15.09
CA ALA A 35 10.59 7.96 -15.30
C ALA A 35 11.86 7.78 -16.13
N GLY A 36 12.70 6.77 -15.81
CA GLY A 36 13.90 6.46 -16.60
C GLY A 36 13.60 5.92 -18.01
N LEU A 37 12.45 5.27 -18.22
CA LEU A 37 12.01 4.80 -19.54
C LEU A 37 11.52 5.95 -20.43
N PHE A 38 10.89 6.97 -19.84
CA PHE A 38 10.26 8.10 -20.55
C PHE A 38 11.08 9.40 -20.54
N GLY A 39 12.17 9.52 -19.77
CA GLY A 39 12.94 10.77 -19.69
C GLY A 39 14.31 10.67 -19.01
N SER A 40 15.30 11.30 -19.66
CA SER A 40 16.62 11.77 -19.18
C SER A 40 17.32 10.93 -18.09
N GLY A 41 18.16 9.98 -18.52
CA GLY A 41 19.55 9.75 -18.07
C GLY A 41 19.87 9.40 -16.60
N GLU A 42 19.05 9.79 -15.63
CA GLU A 42 19.24 9.53 -14.22
C GLU A 42 18.01 8.83 -13.67
N ALA A 43 18.04 7.50 -13.70
CA ALA A 43 17.00 6.63 -13.17
C ALA A 43 17.00 6.67 -11.63
N ALA A 44 16.51 7.76 -11.05
CA ALA A 44 16.31 7.89 -9.61
C ALA A 44 14.96 8.54 -9.33
N PHE A 45 14.11 7.84 -8.59
CA PHE A 45 12.86 8.39 -8.10
C PHE A 45 13.13 9.63 -7.23
N SER A 46 12.53 10.77 -7.56
CA SER A 46 12.62 12.01 -6.80
C SER A 46 11.27 12.32 -6.14
N PHE A 47 11.30 12.63 -4.85
CA PHE A 47 10.12 13.08 -4.12
C PHE A 47 9.71 14.51 -4.48
N ALA A 48 10.64 15.32 -5.00
CA ALA A 48 10.40 16.73 -5.30
C ALA A 48 9.61 16.96 -6.60
N ASP A 49 9.59 15.96 -7.48
CA ASP A 49 9.00 16.06 -8.81
C ASP A 49 7.61 15.40 -8.88
N TRP A 50 7.04 15.37 -10.10
CA TRP A 50 5.75 14.74 -10.39
C TRP A 50 5.66 13.28 -9.91
N GLN A 51 6.80 12.61 -9.79
CA GLN A 51 6.95 11.24 -9.31
C GLN A 51 6.50 11.09 -7.85
N GLY A 52 6.80 12.07 -6.99
CA GLY A 52 6.36 12.09 -5.59
C GLY A 52 4.84 12.20 -5.48
N LEU A 53 4.23 13.09 -6.28
CA LEU A 53 2.78 13.22 -6.37
C LEU A 53 2.13 11.92 -6.87
N ALA A 54 2.72 11.30 -7.90
CA ALA A 54 2.25 10.02 -8.42
C ALA A 54 2.34 8.90 -7.38
N LEU A 55 3.39 8.86 -6.56
CA LEU A 55 3.54 7.86 -5.49
C LEU A 55 2.46 8.03 -4.42
N VAL A 56 2.21 9.25 -3.97
CA VAL A 56 1.14 9.54 -3.00
C VAL A 56 -0.22 9.13 -3.57
N PHE A 57 -0.49 9.50 -4.82
CA PHE A 57 -1.73 9.12 -5.50
C PHE A 57 -1.88 7.59 -5.58
N LEU A 58 -0.82 6.86 -5.91
CA LEU A 58 -0.83 5.41 -6.02
C LEU A 58 -1.11 4.74 -4.66
N ILE A 59 -0.50 5.24 -3.59
CA ILE A 59 -0.77 4.78 -2.21
C ILE A 59 -2.24 5.03 -1.85
N VAL A 60 -2.75 6.24 -2.04
CA VAL A 60 -4.14 6.59 -1.72
C VAL A 60 -5.11 5.75 -2.56
N ALA A 61 -4.86 5.61 -3.86
CA ALA A 61 -5.68 4.81 -4.76
C ALA A 61 -5.71 3.34 -4.32
N TYR A 62 -4.57 2.77 -3.93
CA TYR A 62 -4.48 1.40 -3.42
C TYR A 62 -5.35 1.21 -2.17
N PHE A 63 -5.15 2.03 -1.13
CA PHE A 63 -5.93 1.92 0.11
C PHE A 63 -7.42 2.21 -0.12
N TYR A 64 -7.75 3.16 -1.00
CA TYR A 64 -9.14 3.46 -1.36
C TYR A 64 -9.83 2.28 -2.06
N LEU A 65 -9.19 1.70 -3.08
CA LEU A 65 -9.71 0.52 -3.78
C LEU A 65 -9.88 -0.65 -2.82
N LEU A 66 -8.87 -0.92 -2.00
CA LEU A 66 -8.85 -2.09 -1.12
C LEU A 66 -9.79 -1.98 0.07
N SER A 67 -9.94 -0.77 0.65
CA SER A 67 -10.96 -0.49 1.68
C SER A 67 -12.37 -0.79 1.18
N ARG A 68 -12.61 -0.63 -0.13
CA ARG A 68 -13.91 -0.91 -0.76
C ARG A 68 -14.18 -2.39 -1.01
N THR A 69 -13.16 -3.25 -0.95
CA THR A 69 -13.30 -4.67 -1.31
C THR A 69 -13.85 -5.59 -0.20
N GLY A 70 -14.47 -5.06 0.86
CA GLY A 70 -15.20 -5.82 1.89
C GLY A 70 -14.38 -6.79 2.76
N GLY A 71 -13.12 -7.04 2.42
CA GLY A 71 -12.20 -7.96 3.10
C GLY A 71 -10.95 -7.30 3.66
N GLY A 72 -10.87 -5.96 3.60
CA GLY A 72 -9.69 -5.21 4.02
C GLY A 72 -8.55 -5.23 2.99
N THR A 73 -7.40 -4.72 3.40
CA THR A 73 -6.19 -4.64 2.58
C THR A 73 -5.58 -6.02 2.26
N LEU A 74 -4.62 -6.11 1.33
CA LEU A 74 -4.09 -7.38 0.81
C LEU A 74 -3.51 -8.22 1.95
N TRP A 75 -2.79 -7.58 2.87
CA TRP A 75 -2.24 -8.25 4.05
C TRP A 75 -3.30 -8.52 5.13
N GLN A 76 -4.37 -7.74 5.22
CA GLN A 76 -5.50 -8.08 6.11
C GLN A 76 -6.22 -9.37 5.65
N ARG A 77 -6.30 -9.59 4.33
CA ARG A 77 -6.80 -10.83 3.72
C ARG A 77 -5.86 -12.01 3.98
N ILE A 78 -4.55 -11.82 3.76
CA ILE A 78 -3.53 -12.87 3.93
C ILE A 78 -3.41 -13.28 5.41
N LEU A 79 -3.40 -12.31 6.33
CA LEU A 79 -3.27 -12.57 7.77
C LEU A 79 -4.57 -13.09 8.41
N LYS A 80 -5.62 -13.32 7.63
CA LYS A 80 -6.95 -13.74 8.11
C LYS A 80 -7.42 -12.89 9.31
N ALA A 81 -7.15 -11.58 9.27
CA ALA A 81 -7.71 -10.64 10.22
C ALA A 81 -9.18 -10.32 9.84
N LYS A 82 -9.99 -11.36 9.60
CA LYS A 82 -11.43 -11.21 9.41
C LYS A 82 -12.03 -10.83 10.76
N ARG A 83 -12.43 -9.57 10.90
CA ARG A 83 -13.45 -9.19 11.88
C ARG A 83 -14.75 -9.83 11.38
N HIS A 84 -15.16 -10.90 12.05
CA HIS A 84 -16.48 -11.51 11.87
C HIS A 84 -17.59 -10.49 12.14
#